data_AF-R1DDB7-F1
#
_entry.id   AF-R1DDB7-F1
#
_cell.length_a   1.000
_cell.length_b   1.000
_cell.length_c   1.000
_cell.angle_alpha   90.00
_cell.angle_beta   90.00
_cell.angle_gamma   90.00
#
_symmetry.space_group_name_H-M   'P 1'
#
loop_
_entity.id
_entity.type
_entity.pdbx_description
1 polymer ?
#
loop_
_entity_poly.entity_id
_entity_poly.type
_entity_poly.pdbx_seq_one_letter_code
_entity_poly.pdbx_strand_id
1 'polypeptide(L)' 'PKVGGDMPDGPRPGWFHVPAPGGSETRYAELKESLEARRADAGGTKLATVCEEAQCPNIGECWNGGTATIMLLG' A
#
# COMPACT_ATOMS: atom_id res chain seq x y z
N PRO A 1 5.84 17.25 14.94
CA PRO A 1 6.26 17.52 13.54
C PRO A 1 5.35 18.60 12.92
N LYS A 2 5.94 19.67 12.37
CA LYS A 2 5.23 20.69 11.60
C LYS A 2 5.64 20.53 10.13
N VAL A 3 4.72 20.72 9.20
CA VAL A 3 5.04 20.74 7.76
C VAL A 3 6.15 21.78 7.52
N GLY A 4 7.27 21.34 6.95
CA GLY A 4 8.45 22.18 6.67
C GLY A 4 9.41 22.42 7.84
N GLY A 5 9.18 21.80 9.01
CA GLY A 5 10.14 21.79 10.11
C GLY A 5 11.00 20.53 10.12
N ASP A 6 12.05 20.53 10.96
CA ASP A 6 12.92 19.36 11.12
C ASP A 6 12.15 18.16 11.69
N MET A 7 12.54 16.97 11.21
CA MET A 7 12.02 15.73 11.76
C MET A 7 12.59 15.52 13.17
N PRO A 8 11.77 15.09 14.16
CA PRO A 8 12.26 14.79 15.50
C PRO A 8 13.32 13.69 15.45
N ASP A 9 14.37 13.84 16.25
CA ASP A 9 15.38 12.80 16.43
C ASP A 9 14.80 11.58 17.14
N GLY A 10 15.28 10.39 16.76
CA GLY A 10 14.92 9.12 17.38
C GLY A 10 13.86 8.32 16.61
N PRO A 11 13.47 7.14 17.13
CA PRO A 11 12.52 6.26 16.47
C PRO A 11 11.11 6.88 16.49
N ARG A 12 10.29 6.44 15.53
CA ARG A 12 8.87 6.79 15.51
C ARG A 12 8.19 6.29 16.79
N PRO A 13 7.26 7.07 17.39
CA PRO A 13 6.54 6.64 18.58
C PRO A 13 5.81 5.32 18.36
N GLY A 14 5.62 4.52 19.41
CA GLY A 14 4.99 3.20 19.29
C GLY A 14 3.59 3.23 18.67
N TRP A 15 2.80 4.29 18.93
CA TRP A 15 1.47 4.49 18.35
C TRP A 15 1.47 4.81 16.85
N PHE A 16 2.63 5.12 16.26
CA PHE A 16 2.76 5.43 14.84
C PHE A 16 2.89 4.16 13.96
N HIS A 17 3.08 2.99 14.58
CA HIS A 17 3.18 1.73 13.86
C HIS A 17 1.83 1.06 13.71
N VAL A 18 1.67 0.39 12.57
CA VAL A 18 0.50 -0.43 12.25
C VAL A 18 0.95 -1.86 11.97
N PRO A 19 0.09 -2.86 12.24
CA PRO A 19 0.41 -4.25 11.92
C PRO A 19 0.64 -4.45 10.42
N ALA A 20 1.61 -5.28 10.07
CA ALA A 20 1.78 -5.71 8.68
C ALA A 20 0.55 -6.54 8.25
N PRO A 21 0.09 -6.42 7.00
CA PRO A 21 -0.92 -7.32 6.46
C PRO A 21 -0.39 -8.76 6.47
N GLY A 22 -1.22 -9.73 6.86
CA GLY A 22 -0.82 -11.14 6.95
C GLY A 22 -2.01 -12.09 6.79
N GLY A 23 -1.70 -13.36 6.49
CA GLY A 23 -2.67 -14.43 6.22
C GLY A 23 -2.93 -14.65 4.74
N SER A 24 -2.88 -15.91 4.29
CA SER A 24 -3.12 -16.31 2.90
C SER A 24 -4.58 -16.20 2.48
N GLU A 25 -5.52 -16.31 3.42
CA GLU A 25 -6.97 -16.23 3.17
C GLU A 25 -7.53 -14.89 3.63
N THR A 26 -6.95 -13.79 3.13
CA THR A 26 -7.41 -12.43 3.41
C THR A 26 -7.80 -11.71 2.13
N ARG A 27 -8.71 -10.75 2.24
CA ARG A 27 -9.08 -9.90 1.11
C ARG A 27 -7.92 -9.04 0.62
N TYR A 28 -6.94 -8.76 1.50
CA TYR A 28 -5.65 -8.23 1.09
C TYR A 28 -4.94 -9.15 0.07
N ALA A 29 -4.83 -10.44 0.36
CA ALA A 29 -4.17 -11.40 -0.52
C ALA A 29 -4.93 -11.55 -1.86
N GLU A 30 -6.26 -11.64 -1.80
CA GLU A 30 -7.12 -11.69 -2.99
C GLU A 30 -6.96 -10.45 -3.88
N LEU A 31 -6.96 -9.25 -3.29
CA LEU A 31 -6.81 -8.00 -4.04
C LEU A 31 -5.40 -7.89 -4.62
N LYS A 32 -4.38 -8.31 -3.87
CA LYS A 32 -2.99 -8.35 -4.34
C LYS A 32 -2.86 -9.25 -5.56
N GLU A 33 -3.40 -10.47 -5.50
CA GLU A 33 -3.38 -11.41 -6.63
C GLU A 33 -4.14 -10.84 -7.83
N SER A 34 -5.30 -10.20 -7.62
CA SER A 34 -6.04 -9.54 -8.70
C SER A 34 -5.24 -8.42 -9.38
N LEU A 35 -4.52 -7.61 -8.60
CA LEU A 35 -3.65 -6.56 -9.13
C LEU A 35 -2.47 -7.16 -9.91
N GLU A 36 -1.85 -8.23 -9.42
CA GLU A 36 -0.78 -8.95 -10.11
C GLU A 36 -1.24 -9.57 -11.43
N ALA A 37 -2.41 -10.21 -11.46
CA ALA A 37 -3.01 -10.74 -12.68
C ALA A 37 -3.25 -9.63 -13.72
N ARG A 38 -3.85 -8.51 -13.31
CA ARG A 38 -4.10 -7.36 -14.20
C ARG A 38 -2.82 -6.74 -14.76
N ARG A 39 -1.73 -6.73 -13.98
CA ARG A 39 -0.42 -6.28 -14.46
C ARG A 39 0.14 -7.19 -15.55
N ALA A 40 -0.11 -8.50 -15.46
CA ALA A 40 0.31 -9.47 -16.48
C ALA A 40 -0.49 -9.31 -17.78
N ASP A 41 -1.79 -9.02 -17.69
CA ASP A 41 -2.69 -8.87 -18.84
C ASP A 41 -2.49 -7.56 -19.63
N ALA A 42 -1.95 -6.52 -18.98
CA ALA A 42 -1.94 -5.16 -19.49
C ALA A 42 -0.92 -4.86 -20.62
N GLY A 43 -0.52 -5.86 -21.41
CA GLY A 43 0.10 -5.69 -22.73
C GLY A 43 1.39 -4.84 -22.78
N GLY A 44 2.07 -4.62 -21.66
CA GLY A 44 3.26 -3.78 -21.54
C GLY A 44 3.14 -2.63 -20.55
N THR A 45 1.93 -2.25 -20.13
CA THR A 45 1.71 -1.25 -19.06
C THR A 45 1.59 -1.93 -17.69
N LYS A 46 2.53 -1.67 -16.77
CA LYS A 46 2.42 -2.18 -15.40
C LYS A 46 1.50 -1.28 -14.59
N LEU A 47 0.39 -1.83 -14.09
CA LEU A 47 -0.52 -1.12 -13.18
C LEU A 47 0.20 -0.82 -11.85
N ALA A 48 0.42 0.46 -11.55
CA ALA A 48 1.00 0.91 -10.28
C ALA A 48 -0.09 1.34 -9.29
N THR A 49 0.19 1.24 -7.99
CA THR A 49 -0.70 1.75 -6.94
C THR A 49 0.08 2.67 -6.01
N VAL A 50 -0.54 3.79 -5.61
CA VAL A 50 0.08 4.66 -4.59
C VAL A 50 0.25 3.95 -3.25
N CYS A 51 -0.55 2.90 -3.02
CA CYS A 51 -0.47 2.06 -1.84
C CYS A 51 0.91 1.39 -1.72
N GLU A 52 1.41 0.82 -2.81
CA GLU A 52 2.73 0.16 -2.86
C GLU A 52 3.86 1.17 -3.06
N GLU A 53 3.73 2.10 -4.02
CA GLU A 53 4.80 3.06 -4.38
C GLU A 53 5.16 4.01 -3.23
N ALA A 54 4.18 4.46 -2.46
CA ALA A 54 4.40 5.35 -1.31
C ALA A 54 4.67 4.60 0.01
N GLN A 55 4.73 3.27 -0.02
CA GLN A 55 4.83 2.42 1.17
C GLN A 55 3.77 2.79 2.23
N CYS A 56 2.53 2.96 1.77
CA CYS A 56 1.45 3.47 2.60
C CYS A 56 1.22 2.57 3.83
N PRO A 57 1.27 3.10 5.06
CA PRO A 57 1.08 2.28 6.26
C PRO A 57 -0.32 1.63 6.28
N ASN A 58 -1.32 2.25 5.64
CA ASN A 58 -2.70 1.78 5.66
C ASN A 58 -3.00 0.73 4.56
N ILE A 59 -2.01 0.25 3.82
CA ILE A 59 -2.22 -0.72 2.73
C ILE A 59 -2.98 -1.96 3.20
N GLY A 60 -2.68 -2.45 4.41
CA GLY A 60 -3.38 -3.59 5.01
C GLY A 60 -4.86 -3.33 5.25
N GLU A 61 -5.21 -2.18 5.82
CA GLU A 61 -6.60 -1.80 6.08
C GLU A 61 -7.36 -1.57 4.77
N CYS A 62 -6.81 -0.75 3.87
CA CYS A 62 -7.48 -0.40 2.62
C CYS A 62 -7.75 -1.63 1.76
N TRP A 63 -6.75 -2.50 1.57
CA TRP A 63 -6.90 -3.67 0.71
C TRP A 63 -7.74 -4.77 1.35
N ASN A 64 -7.71 -4.92 2.68
CA ASN A 64 -8.70 -5.78 3.36
C ASN A 64 -10.13 -5.23 3.24
N GLY A 65 -10.30 -3.92 3.11
CA GLY A 65 -11.55 -3.30 2.71
C GLY A 65 -11.90 -3.47 1.23
N GLY A 66 -11.05 -4.12 0.43
CA GLY A 66 -11.23 -4.30 -1.01
C GLY A 66 -11.00 -3.02 -1.83
N THR A 67 -10.26 -2.06 -1.30
CA THR A 67 -10.02 -0.75 -1.93
C THR A 67 -8.54 -0.54 -2.23
N ALA A 68 -8.23 -0.16 -3.47
CA ALA A 68 -6.90 0.27 -3.89
C ALA A 68 -6.99 1.56 -4.72
N THR A 69 -5.92 2.36 -4.70
CA THR A 69 -5.81 3.58 -5.53
C THR A 69 -4.75 3.36 -6.60
N ILE A 70 -5.18 3.36 -7.86
CA ILE A 70 -4.34 3.11 -9.02
C ILE A 70 -3.66 4.41 -9.48
N MET A 71 -2.41 4.31 -9.89
CA MET A 71 -1.67 5.36 -10.59
C MET A 71 -1.73 5.08 -12.09
N LEU A 72 -2.36 5.98 -12.86
CA LEU A 72 -2.63 5.77 -14.29
C LEU A 72 -1.43 6.08 -15.20
N LEU A 73 -0.55 6.98 -14.79
CA LEU A 73 0.58 7.44 -15.59
C LEU A 73 1.95 7.05 -15.02
N GLY A 74 1.96 6.14 -14.02
CA GLY A 74 3.16 5.83 -13.25
C GLY A 74 3.70 7.07 -12.58
#